data_AF-A0A8T3XTU7-F1
#
_entry.id   AF-A0A8T3XTU7-F1
#
_cell.length_a   1.000
_cell.length_b   1.000
_cell.length_c   1.000
_cell.angle_alpha   90.00
_cell.angle_beta   90.00
_cell.angle_gamma   90.00
#
_symmetry.space_group_name_H-M   'P 1'
#
loop_
_entity.id
_entity.type
_entity.pdbx_description
1 polymer ?
#
loop_
_entity_poly.entity_id
_entity_poly.type
_entity_poly.pdbx_seq_one_letter_code
_entity_poly.pdbx_strand_id
1 'polypeptide(L)'
;MKKYLLLLPLLLVIPEALAQVSIQNDQKYIGDDAALHIVGEIYNGFTAPLNQIEVKVALYSSNNQKVDEISTTPLLNTIMPGMKAPFDLVITGENAKNVDSYSLDVNYMMSYPKNQVIEITSSEYNRDKFDNAVISGKVTNRGDITANTVVVVATLYDLDGNVVAVSKTHAEPDYLRTNDEMFFFV
;
A
#
# COMPACT_ATOMS: atom_id res chain seq x y z
N MET A 1 64.57 20.23 -2.44
CA MET A 1 63.23 20.81 -2.70
C MET A 1 62.19 19.78 -2.27
N LYS A 2 61.45 20.01 -1.17
CA LYS A 2 60.42 19.08 -0.67
C LYS A 2 59.11 19.33 -1.42
N LYS A 3 58.55 18.30 -2.06
CA LYS A 3 57.20 18.33 -2.66
C LYS A 3 56.19 17.94 -1.59
N TYR A 4 55.26 18.84 -1.26
CA TYR A 4 54.11 18.51 -0.43
C TYR A 4 52.99 18.01 -1.33
N LEU A 5 52.58 16.77 -1.15
CA LEU A 5 51.42 16.18 -1.81
C LEU A 5 50.19 16.53 -0.96
N LEU A 6 49.36 17.45 -1.44
CA LEU A 6 48.09 17.78 -0.80
C LEU A 6 47.07 16.68 -1.18
N LEU A 7 46.67 15.86 -0.21
CA LEU A 7 45.59 14.89 -0.41
C LEU A 7 44.27 15.59 -0.07
N LEU A 8 43.44 15.86 -1.08
CA LEU A 8 42.10 16.40 -0.88
C LEU A 8 41.14 15.23 -0.57
N PRO A 9 40.41 15.24 0.56
CA PRO A 9 39.44 14.19 0.84
C PRO A 9 38.26 14.31 -0.12
N LEU A 10 38.09 13.31 -0.98
CA LEU A 10 36.93 13.19 -1.85
C LEU A 10 35.74 12.74 -1.00
N LEU A 11 34.87 13.68 -0.59
CA LEU A 11 33.56 13.34 -0.06
C LEU A 11 32.71 12.77 -1.21
N LEU A 12 32.54 11.45 -1.25
CA LEU A 12 31.49 10.82 -2.05
C LEU A 12 30.14 11.12 -1.39
N VAL A 13 29.46 12.17 -1.85
CA VAL A 13 28.02 12.32 -1.62
C VAL A 13 27.35 11.32 -2.56
N ILE A 14 27.05 10.12 -2.07
CA ILE A 14 26.23 9.16 -2.81
C ILE A 14 24.81 9.73 -2.73
N PRO A 15 24.19 10.18 -3.83
CA PRO A 15 22.77 10.48 -3.79
C PRO A 15 22.05 9.17 -3.48
N GLU A 16 21.34 9.11 -2.35
CA GLU A 16 20.31 8.10 -2.17
C GLU A 16 19.33 8.30 -3.33
N ALA A 17 19.40 7.43 -4.33
CA ALA A 17 18.38 7.35 -5.34
C ALA A 17 17.13 6.80 -4.64
N LEU A 18 16.36 7.69 -4.01
CA LEU A 18 15.06 7.33 -3.50
C LEU A 18 14.23 6.89 -4.70
N ALA A 19 13.86 5.61 -4.71
CA ALA A 19 12.97 5.09 -5.73
C ALA A 19 11.69 5.92 -5.70
N GLN A 20 11.31 6.51 -6.85
CA GLN A 20 10.11 7.34 -6.95
C GLN A 20 8.83 6.52 -6.74
N VAL A 21 8.91 5.19 -6.86
CA VAL A 21 7.89 4.25 -6.40
C VAL A 21 8.59 3.18 -5.60
N SER A 22 8.04 2.84 -4.45
CA SER A 22 8.59 1.80 -3.58
C SER A 22 7.48 1.00 -2.93
N ILE A 23 7.73 -0.28 -2.70
CA ILE A 23 6.96 -1.06 -1.75
C ILE A 23 7.59 -0.86 -0.37
N GLN A 24 6.76 -0.66 0.64
CA GLN A 24 7.15 -0.35 2.01
C GLN A 24 6.34 -1.19 2.99
N ASN A 25 6.91 -1.35 4.20
CA ASN A 25 6.22 -1.91 5.37
C ASN A 25 5.60 -3.29 5.11
N ASP A 26 6.20 -4.06 4.19
CA ASP A 26 5.69 -5.36 3.81
C ASP A 26 6.05 -6.44 4.83
N GLN A 27 5.18 -7.43 4.96
CA GLN A 27 5.46 -8.63 5.73
C GLN A 27 4.62 -9.80 5.25
N LYS A 28 4.99 -10.99 5.73
CA LYS A 28 4.19 -12.21 5.57
C LYS A 28 3.74 -12.77 6.91
N TYR A 29 2.55 -13.36 6.94
CA TYR A 29 2.04 -14.10 8.10
C TYR A 29 1.03 -15.17 7.67
N ILE A 30 0.74 -16.11 8.57
CA ILE A 30 -0.35 -17.06 8.40
C ILE A 30 -1.59 -16.50 9.13
N GLY A 31 -2.67 -16.28 8.40
CA GLY A 31 -3.93 -15.79 8.94
C GLY A 31 -4.71 -16.87 9.70
N ASP A 32 -5.77 -16.45 10.40
CA ASP A 32 -6.69 -17.36 11.08
C ASP A 32 -7.46 -18.27 10.10
N ASP A 33 -7.50 -17.91 8.83
CA ASP A 33 -8.02 -18.70 7.70
C ASP A 33 -7.04 -19.77 7.21
N ALA A 34 -5.87 -19.89 7.85
CA ALA A 34 -4.74 -20.75 7.47
C ALA A 34 -4.14 -20.44 6.09
N ALA A 35 -4.42 -19.27 5.52
CA ALA A 35 -3.77 -18.77 4.32
C ALA A 35 -2.47 -18.03 4.67
N LEU A 36 -1.52 -18.05 3.75
CA LEU A 36 -0.35 -17.18 3.79
C LEU A 36 -0.73 -15.84 3.18
N HIS A 37 -0.62 -14.79 3.97
CA HIS A 37 -0.77 -13.41 3.52
C HIS A 37 0.61 -12.79 3.28
N ILE A 38 0.74 -12.05 2.19
CA ILE A 38 1.84 -11.12 1.95
C ILE A 38 1.21 -9.75 1.72
N VAL A 39 1.41 -8.86 2.69
CA VAL A 39 0.83 -7.52 2.72
C VAL A 39 1.92 -6.48 2.67
N GLY A 40 1.56 -5.27 2.25
CA GLY A 40 2.46 -4.12 2.21
C GLY A 40 1.79 -2.93 1.56
N GLU A 41 2.53 -1.84 1.36
CA GLU A 41 2.01 -0.65 0.69
C GLU A 41 2.93 -0.14 -0.40
N ILE A 42 2.32 0.40 -1.45
CA ILE A 42 3.01 1.03 -2.56
C ILE A 42 2.97 2.54 -2.33
N TYR A 43 4.12 3.17 -2.19
CA TYR A 43 4.26 4.62 -2.08
C TYR A 43 4.51 5.25 -3.45
N ASN A 44 3.72 6.28 -3.78
CA ASN A 44 3.94 7.11 -4.97
C ASN A 44 4.70 8.39 -4.60
N GLY A 45 6.00 8.43 -4.88
CA GLY A 45 6.87 9.59 -4.74
C GLY A 45 6.91 10.51 -5.97
N PHE A 46 6.16 10.22 -7.04
CA PHE A 46 6.02 11.15 -8.17
C PHE A 46 5.08 12.32 -7.84
N THR A 47 5.10 13.33 -8.72
CA THR A 47 4.12 14.43 -8.74
C THR A 47 2.89 14.13 -9.59
N ALA A 48 2.81 12.93 -10.19
CA ALA A 48 1.68 12.47 -10.99
C ALA A 48 1.05 11.20 -10.37
N PRO A 49 -0.27 10.98 -10.51
CA PRO A 49 -0.91 9.78 -9.97
C PRO A 49 -0.51 8.51 -10.73
N LEU A 50 -0.37 7.39 -10.01
CA LEU A 50 -0.15 6.07 -10.60
C LEU A 50 -1.47 5.34 -10.81
N ASN A 51 -1.59 4.59 -11.91
CA ASN A 51 -2.68 3.66 -12.17
C ASN A 51 -2.15 2.37 -12.83
N GLN A 52 -3.05 1.43 -13.12
CA GLN A 52 -2.70 0.12 -13.72
C GLN A 52 -1.54 -0.55 -12.95
N ILE A 53 -1.67 -0.54 -11.62
CA ILE A 53 -0.62 -0.99 -10.71
C ILE A 53 -0.74 -2.50 -10.53
N GLU A 54 0.38 -3.18 -10.66
CA GLU A 54 0.53 -4.62 -10.45
C GLU A 54 1.74 -4.86 -9.54
N VAL A 55 1.55 -5.61 -8.46
CA VAL A 55 2.63 -6.11 -7.61
C VAL A 55 2.94 -7.53 -8.03
N LYS A 56 4.14 -7.77 -8.54
CA LYS A 56 4.66 -9.09 -8.84
C LYS A 56 5.38 -9.64 -7.63
N VAL A 57 5.10 -10.89 -7.31
CA VAL A 57 5.62 -11.58 -6.13
C VAL A 57 6.26 -12.88 -6.58
N ALA A 58 7.59 -12.96 -6.49
CA ALA A 58 8.31 -14.21 -6.67
C ALA A 58 8.45 -14.89 -5.32
N LEU A 59 8.03 -16.16 -5.25
CA LEU A 59 8.01 -16.95 -4.02
C LEU A 59 9.17 -17.95 -4.03
N TYR A 60 9.85 -18.11 -2.90
CA TYR A 60 11.02 -18.97 -2.75
C TYR A 60 10.88 -19.94 -1.59
N SER A 61 11.40 -21.15 -1.78
CA SER A 61 11.53 -22.16 -0.72
C SER A 61 12.72 -21.86 0.17
N SER A 62 12.85 -22.61 1.28
CA SER A 62 13.97 -22.50 2.22
C SER A 62 15.35 -22.75 1.59
N ASN A 63 15.40 -23.38 0.41
CA ASN A 63 16.63 -23.62 -0.35
C ASN A 63 16.89 -22.53 -1.41
N ASN A 64 16.19 -21.40 -1.34
CA ASN A 64 16.21 -20.31 -2.31
C ASN A 64 15.83 -20.72 -3.75
N GLN A 65 15.06 -21.80 -3.90
CA GLN A 65 14.51 -22.19 -5.19
C GLN A 65 13.18 -21.46 -5.40
N LYS A 66 13.00 -20.87 -6.58
CA LYS A 66 11.73 -20.24 -6.97
C LYS A 66 10.62 -21.30 -7.01
N VAL A 67 9.62 -21.12 -6.16
CA VAL A 67 8.43 -21.98 -6.06
C VAL A 67 7.40 -21.54 -7.09
N ASP A 68 7.14 -20.23 -7.17
CA ASP A 68 6.13 -19.66 -8.05
C ASP A 68 6.40 -18.16 -8.32
N GLU A 69 5.64 -17.58 -9.25
CA GLU A 69 5.53 -16.14 -9.46
C GLU A 69 4.07 -15.77 -9.71
N ILE A 70 3.54 -14.91 -8.86
CA ILE A 70 2.14 -14.49 -8.90
C ILE A 70 2.03 -12.98 -8.81
N SER A 71 0.90 -12.44 -9.25
CA SER A 71 0.62 -11.01 -9.20
C SER A 71 -0.59 -10.70 -8.31
N THR A 72 -0.58 -9.54 -7.68
CA THR A 72 -1.74 -8.94 -7.02
C THR A 72 -1.87 -7.46 -7.42
N THR A 73 -2.99 -6.83 -7.11
CA THR A 73 -3.19 -5.40 -7.29
C THR A 73 -3.48 -4.73 -5.96
N PRO A 74 -3.11 -3.47 -5.77
CA PRO A 74 -3.47 -2.72 -4.57
C PRO A 74 -5.00 -2.60 -4.42
N LEU A 75 -5.44 -2.32 -3.18
CA LEU A 75 -6.85 -2.11 -2.83
C LEU A 75 -7.40 -0.81 -3.47
N LEU A 76 -6.52 0.10 -3.91
CA LEU A 76 -6.85 1.32 -4.64
C LEU A 76 -6.31 1.25 -6.07
N ASN A 77 -7.17 1.59 -7.05
CA ASN A 77 -6.80 1.61 -8.47
C ASN A 77 -5.89 2.79 -8.86
N THR A 78 -5.78 3.80 -8.00
CA THR A 78 -5.00 5.01 -8.24
C THR A 78 -4.28 5.43 -6.97
N ILE A 79 -2.99 5.71 -7.08
CA ILE A 79 -2.17 6.22 -5.98
C ILE A 79 -1.80 7.65 -6.31
N MET A 80 -2.37 8.59 -5.57
CA MET A 80 -2.10 10.02 -5.73
C MET A 80 -0.65 10.36 -5.33
N PRO A 81 -0.07 11.46 -5.83
CA PRO A 81 1.24 11.95 -5.40
C PRO A 81 1.37 12.02 -3.87
N GLY A 82 2.44 11.44 -3.33
CA GLY A 82 2.72 11.40 -1.89
C GLY A 82 1.83 10.43 -1.09
N MET A 83 0.90 9.73 -1.72
CA MET A 83 0.01 8.76 -1.06
C MET A 83 0.55 7.34 -1.15
N LYS A 84 -0.03 6.46 -0.33
CA LYS A 84 0.21 5.02 -0.34
C LYS A 84 -1.05 4.27 -0.74
N ALA A 85 -0.90 3.07 -1.29
CA ALA A 85 -1.99 2.12 -1.40
C ALA A 85 -1.55 0.74 -0.91
N PRO A 86 -2.31 0.13 0.02
CA PRO A 86 -2.01 -1.22 0.48
C PRO A 86 -2.39 -2.28 -0.55
N PHE A 87 -1.75 -3.43 -0.46
CA PHE A 87 -2.14 -4.67 -1.14
C PHE A 87 -2.16 -5.83 -0.15
N ASP A 88 -2.91 -6.89 -0.49
CA ASP A 88 -2.89 -8.18 0.19
C ASP A 88 -2.86 -9.28 -0.87
N LEU A 89 -1.84 -10.13 -0.80
CA LEU A 89 -1.74 -11.35 -1.58
C LEU A 89 -2.02 -12.53 -0.67
N VAL A 90 -3.12 -13.23 -0.96
CA VAL A 90 -3.58 -14.40 -0.21
C VAL A 90 -3.23 -15.67 -0.96
N ILE A 91 -2.44 -16.54 -0.33
CA ILE A 91 -2.03 -17.85 -0.88
C ILE A 91 -2.62 -18.94 0.02
N THR A 92 -3.44 -19.80 -0.57
CA THR A 92 -4.12 -20.88 0.15
C THR A 92 -3.55 -22.26 -0.19
N GLY A 93 -3.81 -23.26 0.65
CA GLY A 93 -3.51 -24.67 0.35
C GLY A 93 -2.05 -25.04 0.51
N GLU A 94 -1.58 -26.05 -0.23
CA GLU A 94 -0.20 -26.56 -0.11
C GLU A 94 0.86 -25.52 -0.53
N ASN A 95 0.51 -24.63 -1.46
CA ASN A 95 1.41 -23.56 -1.91
C ASN A 95 1.81 -22.64 -0.74
N ALA A 96 0.90 -22.37 0.21
CA ALA A 96 1.19 -21.54 1.37
C ALA A 96 2.30 -22.11 2.27
N LYS A 97 2.44 -23.44 2.33
CA LYS A 97 3.36 -24.13 3.23
C LYS A 97 4.80 -24.17 2.72
N ASN A 98 5.00 -23.98 1.42
CA ASN A 98 6.30 -24.16 0.78
C ASN A 98 7.07 -22.83 0.60
N VAL A 99 6.53 -21.72 1.09
CA VAL A 99 7.10 -20.37 0.92
C VAL A 99 7.86 -19.94 2.16
N ASP A 100 9.18 -19.83 2.02
CA ASP A 100 10.07 -19.36 3.08
C ASP A 100 10.46 -17.88 2.91
N SER A 101 10.58 -17.40 1.68
CA SER A 101 10.84 -15.98 1.40
C SER A 101 10.17 -15.55 0.10
N TYR A 102 10.16 -14.24 -0.13
CA TYR A 102 9.60 -13.64 -1.33
C TYR A 102 10.42 -12.43 -1.76
N SER A 103 10.23 -12.01 -3.01
CA SER A 103 10.66 -10.71 -3.50
C SER A 103 9.48 -10.02 -4.19
N LEU A 104 9.48 -8.70 -4.12
CA LEU A 104 8.41 -7.86 -4.65
C LEU A 104 8.95 -6.94 -5.74
N ASP A 105 8.17 -6.80 -6.80
CA ASP A 105 8.37 -5.81 -7.86
C ASP A 105 7.04 -5.13 -8.17
N VAL A 106 7.08 -3.86 -8.59
CA VAL A 106 5.87 -3.09 -8.88
C VAL A 106 5.91 -2.52 -10.29
N ASN A 107 4.91 -2.90 -11.08
CA ASN A 107 4.64 -2.30 -12.39
C ASN A 107 3.50 -1.30 -12.26
N TYR A 108 3.59 -0.20 -13.01
CA TYR A 108 2.60 0.87 -12.95
C TYR A 108 2.62 1.71 -14.23
N MET A 109 1.57 2.49 -14.43
CA MET A 109 1.55 3.57 -15.40
C MET A 109 1.30 4.91 -14.71
N MET A 110 1.97 5.96 -15.18
CA MET A 110 1.62 7.32 -14.78
C MET A 110 0.35 7.74 -15.50
N SER A 111 -0.52 8.44 -14.79
CA SER A 111 -1.79 8.94 -15.30
C SER A 111 -1.85 10.47 -15.26
N TYR A 112 -2.86 11.03 -15.93
CA TYR A 112 -3.07 12.47 -15.89
C TYR A 112 -3.40 12.95 -14.47
N PRO A 113 -2.92 14.13 -14.08
CA PRO A 113 -3.27 14.74 -12.80
C PRO A 113 -4.78 14.75 -12.59
N LYS A 114 -5.19 14.28 -11.41
CA LYS A 114 -6.55 14.34 -10.93
C LYS A 114 -6.52 15.04 -9.57
N ASN A 115 -7.53 15.84 -9.25
CA ASN A 115 -7.58 16.44 -7.93
C ASN A 115 -8.03 15.38 -6.91
N GLN A 116 -7.29 15.25 -5.81
CA GLN A 116 -7.74 14.49 -4.64
C GLN A 116 -8.58 15.43 -3.77
N VAL A 117 -9.89 15.23 -3.85
CA VAL A 117 -10.89 16.10 -3.19
C VAL A 117 -11.81 15.30 -2.26
N ILE A 118 -11.55 14.00 -2.11
CA ILE A 118 -12.25 13.15 -1.16
C ILE A 118 -11.39 13.05 0.10
N GLU A 119 -12.00 13.35 1.24
CA GLU A 119 -11.33 13.55 2.51
C GLU A 119 -12.03 12.74 3.60
N ILE A 120 -11.25 12.01 4.41
CA ILE A 120 -11.76 11.41 5.66
C ILE A 120 -11.84 12.53 6.71
N THR A 121 -13.05 12.91 7.10
CA THR A 121 -13.30 14.03 8.03
C THR A 121 -13.33 13.59 9.49
N SER A 122 -13.61 12.30 9.74
CA SER A 122 -13.50 11.68 11.05
C SER A 122 -13.24 10.20 10.92
N SER A 123 -12.52 9.62 11.88
CA SER A 123 -12.38 8.18 12.04
C SER A 123 -12.32 7.81 13.51
N GLU A 124 -12.86 6.65 13.83
CA GLU A 124 -12.86 6.04 15.16
C GLU A 124 -12.55 4.56 15.01
N TYR A 125 -11.75 4.05 15.94
CA TYR A 125 -11.43 2.63 16.06
C TYR A 125 -12.19 2.05 17.25
N ASN A 126 -12.89 0.96 17.01
CA ASN A 126 -13.62 0.22 18.04
C ASN A 126 -13.47 -1.29 17.81
N ARG A 127 -13.97 -2.08 18.75
CA ARG A 127 -14.18 -3.51 18.58
C ARG A 127 -15.66 -3.85 18.63
N ASP A 128 -16.09 -4.76 17.77
CA ASP A 128 -17.46 -5.26 17.82
C ASP A 128 -17.66 -6.31 18.93
N LYS A 129 -18.88 -6.85 19.03
CA LYS A 129 -19.24 -7.87 20.03
C LYS A 129 -18.52 -9.22 19.84
N PHE A 130 -17.85 -9.43 18.72
CA PHE A 130 -17.07 -10.61 18.38
C PHE A 130 -15.56 -10.32 18.43
N ASP A 131 -15.16 -9.17 18.97
CA ASP A 131 -13.77 -8.70 19.09
C ASP A 131 -13.09 -8.35 17.75
N ASN A 132 -13.87 -8.20 16.67
CA ASN A 132 -13.33 -7.74 15.39
C ASN A 132 -12.96 -6.26 15.48
N ALA A 133 -11.82 -5.89 14.92
CA ALA A 133 -11.45 -4.49 14.71
C ALA A 133 -12.44 -3.84 13.73
N VAL A 134 -13.01 -2.70 14.11
CA VAL A 134 -13.92 -1.92 13.28
C VAL A 134 -13.42 -0.49 13.24
N ILE A 135 -13.23 0.04 12.03
CA ILE A 135 -12.93 1.46 11.83
C ILE A 135 -14.16 2.09 11.18
N SER A 136 -14.75 3.06 11.87
CA SER A 136 -15.89 3.79 11.36
C SER A 136 -15.59 5.27 11.27
N GLY A 137 -16.29 5.98 10.41
CA GLY A 137 -16.01 7.39 10.24
C GLY A 137 -16.86 8.04 9.19
N LYS A 138 -16.37 9.18 8.72
CA LYS A 138 -17.04 9.97 7.71
C LYS A 138 -16.07 10.41 6.64
N VAL A 139 -16.57 10.42 5.40
CA VAL A 139 -15.86 10.87 4.22
C VAL A 139 -16.66 11.97 3.55
N THR A 140 -15.99 13.03 3.16
CA THR A 140 -16.59 14.22 2.53
C THR A 140 -16.01 14.43 1.15
N ASN A 141 -16.85 14.85 0.20
CA ASN A 141 -16.39 15.31 -1.10
C ASN A 141 -16.23 16.82 -1.11
N ARG A 142 -14.98 17.30 -1.06
CA ARG A 142 -14.59 18.71 -1.15
C ARG A 142 -14.42 19.20 -2.60
N GLY A 143 -14.78 18.36 -3.57
CA GLY A 143 -14.64 18.67 -5.00
C GLY A 143 -15.87 19.34 -5.56
N ASP A 144 -15.73 19.89 -6.76
CA ASP A 144 -16.82 20.58 -7.45
C ASP A 144 -17.77 19.63 -8.21
N ILE A 145 -17.45 18.33 -8.26
CA ILE A 145 -18.23 17.31 -8.96
C ILE A 145 -18.57 16.13 -8.04
N THR A 146 -19.69 15.46 -8.32
CA THR A 146 -20.05 14.20 -7.66
C THR A 146 -18.98 13.13 -7.89
N ALA A 147 -18.50 12.52 -6.81
CA ALA A 147 -17.66 11.33 -6.87
C ALA A 147 -18.52 10.08 -6.96
N ASN A 148 -18.08 9.13 -7.78
CA ASN A 148 -18.71 7.82 -7.93
C ASN A 148 -17.72 6.73 -7.51
N THR A 149 -18.26 5.60 -7.04
CA THR A 149 -17.50 4.44 -6.57
C THR A 149 -16.50 4.85 -5.47
N VAL A 150 -16.99 5.52 -4.44
CA VAL A 150 -16.17 5.91 -3.29
C VAL A 150 -15.76 4.65 -2.52
N VAL A 151 -14.45 4.46 -2.38
CA VAL A 151 -13.85 3.36 -1.63
C VAL A 151 -13.04 3.95 -0.49
N VAL A 152 -13.26 3.41 0.71
CA VAL A 152 -12.43 3.70 1.88
C VAL A 152 -11.57 2.48 2.16
N VAL A 153 -10.28 2.72 2.39
CA VAL A 153 -9.30 1.69 2.69
C VAL A 153 -8.69 1.97 4.05
N ALA A 154 -8.59 0.94 4.88
CA ALA A 154 -7.90 0.98 6.15
C ALA A 154 -6.65 0.09 6.07
N THR A 155 -5.51 0.64 6.50
CA THR A 155 -4.28 -0.10 6.76
C THR A 155 -4.03 -0.08 8.27
N LEU A 156 -3.81 -1.24 8.86
CA LEU A 156 -3.37 -1.38 10.25
C LEU A 156 -1.88 -1.69 10.28
N TYR A 157 -1.17 -1.09 11.24
CA TYR A 157 0.25 -1.28 11.45
C TYR A 157 0.53 -1.86 12.83
N ASP A 158 1.58 -2.67 12.96
CA ASP A 158 2.15 -3.04 14.26
C ASP A 158 2.97 -1.88 14.87
N LEU A 159 3.59 -2.15 16.02
CA LEU A 159 4.43 -1.17 16.73
C LEU A 159 5.74 -0.83 15.99
N ASP A 160 6.19 -1.71 15.10
CA ASP A 160 7.40 -1.53 14.30
C ASP A 160 7.10 -0.81 12.97
N GLY A 161 5.82 -0.62 12.65
CA GLY A 161 5.34 0.06 11.46
C GLY A 161 5.07 -0.86 10.27
N ASN A 162 5.08 -2.18 10.44
CA ASN A 162 4.74 -3.14 9.38
C ASN A 162 3.22 -3.24 9.21
N VAL A 163 2.76 -3.40 7.97
CA VAL A 163 1.34 -3.61 7.67
C VAL A 163 0.90 -4.96 8.22
N VAL A 164 -0.04 -5.01 9.17
CA VAL A 164 -0.58 -6.26 9.72
C VAL A 164 -1.89 -6.68 9.07
N ALA A 165 -2.69 -5.72 8.61
CA ALA A 165 -3.98 -5.99 7.99
C ALA A 165 -4.40 -4.83 7.09
N VAL A 166 -5.13 -5.16 6.03
CA VAL A 166 -5.66 -4.19 5.09
C VAL A 166 -7.12 -4.56 4.81
N SER A 167 -7.99 -3.57 4.75
CA SER A 167 -9.40 -3.79 4.47
C SER A 167 -9.93 -2.64 3.60
N LYS A 168 -10.94 -2.95 2.79
CA LYS A 168 -11.63 -1.96 1.97
C LYS A 168 -13.14 -2.09 2.15
N THR A 169 -13.80 -0.94 2.10
CA THR A 169 -15.25 -0.86 2.07
C THR A 169 -15.68 0.05 0.93
N HIS A 170 -16.79 -0.30 0.30
CA HIS A 170 -17.47 0.59 -0.62
C HIS A 170 -18.41 1.45 0.21
N ALA A 171 -18.30 2.76 0.03
CA ALA A 171 -19.17 3.67 0.73
C ALA A 171 -20.59 3.57 0.13
N GLU A 172 -21.63 3.60 0.97
CA GLU A 172 -23.04 3.55 0.54
C GLU A 172 -23.78 4.85 0.87
N PRO A 173 -24.48 5.48 -0.09
CA PRO A 173 -24.61 5.09 -1.51
C PRO A 173 -23.28 5.20 -2.27
N ASP A 174 -23.17 4.54 -3.42
CA ASP A 174 -21.94 4.47 -4.23
C ASP A 174 -21.53 5.79 -4.90
N TYR A 175 -22.17 6.90 -4.54
CA TYR A 175 -21.85 8.25 -4.99
C TYR A 175 -21.86 9.23 -3.81
N LEU A 176 -21.05 10.29 -3.92
CA LEU A 176 -20.96 11.36 -2.94
C LEU A 176 -20.98 12.71 -3.66
N ARG A 177 -22.06 13.48 -3.48
CA ARG A 177 -22.21 14.78 -4.15
C ARG A 177 -21.22 15.80 -3.59
N THR A 178 -21.01 16.86 -4.34
CA THR A 178 -20.22 18.02 -3.92
C THR A 178 -20.65 18.54 -2.55
N ASN A 179 -19.71 18.64 -1.61
CA ASN A 179 -19.87 19.05 -0.22
C ASN A 179 -20.76 18.15 0.66
N ASP A 180 -21.22 17.00 0.14
CA ASP A 180 -21.90 16.01 0.96
C ASP A 180 -20.88 15.19 1.76
N GLU A 181 -21.37 14.64 2.88
CA GLU A 181 -20.66 13.73 3.76
C GLU A 181 -21.41 12.39 3.81
N MET A 182 -20.66 11.30 3.93
CA MET A 182 -21.22 9.97 4.14
C MET A 182 -20.46 9.20 5.22
N PHE A 183 -21.17 8.29 5.87
CA PHE A 183 -20.59 7.39 6.85
C PHE A 183 -19.94 6.18 6.17
N PHE A 184 -18.87 5.66 6.76
CA PHE A 184 -18.28 4.38 6.37
C PHE A 184 -17.99 3.53 7.62
N PHE A 185 -17.92 2.22 7.41
CA PHE A 185 -17.38 1.25 8.34
C PHE A 185 -16.55 0.22 7.56
N VAL A 186 -15.38 -0.12 8.07
CA VAL A 186 -14.39 -1.02 7.46
C VAL A 186 -13.72 -1.91 8.49
#